data_AF-A0A382BB25-F1
#
_entry.id   AF-A0A382BB25-F1
#
_cell.length_a   1.000
_cell.length_b   1.000
_cell.length_c   1.000
_cell.angle_alpha   90.00
_cell.angle_beta   90.00
_cell.angle_gamma   90.00
#
_symmetry.space_group_name_H-M   'P 1'
#
loop_
_entity.id
_entity.type
_entity.pdbx_description
1 polymer ?
#
loop_
_entity_poly.entity_id
_entity_poly.type
_entity_poly.pdbx_seq_one_letter_code
_entity_poly.pdbx_strand_id
1 'polypeptide(L)' 'VLVLERRYILGGAAVTEEVFPGFKFSVCSYVVSLMKANVIRELRLPKFGLELLPLESTLTPLDNDYLIRTADSDETY' A
#
# COMPACT_ATOMS: atom_id res chain seq x y z
N VAL A 1 13.92 18.49 -17.66
CA VAL A 1 14.32 17.54 -16.59
C VAL A 1 14.55 16.18 -17.25
N LEU A 2 15.61 15.45 -16.89
CA LEU A 2 15.87 14.07 -17.31
C LEU A 2 15.70 13.14 -16.10
N VAL A 3 14.94 12.06 -16.26
CA VAL A 3 14.76 11.02 -15.24
C VAL A 3 15.26 9.70 -15.83
N LEU A 4 16.09 8.98 -15.08
CA LEU A 4 16.64 7.69 -15.48
C LEU A 4 16.09 6.60 -14.56
N GLU A 5 15.50 5.56 -15.16
CA GLU A 5 15.02 4.36 -14.48
C GLU A 5 15.70 3.16 -15.14
N ARG A 6 16.13 2.19 -14.32
CA ARG A 6 16.81 0.98 -14.82
C ARG A 6 15.80 -0.06 -15.30
N ARG A 7 14.65 -0.15 -14.64
CA ARG A 7 13.57 -1.07 -15.00
C ARG A 7 12.84 -0.58 -16.25
N TYR A 8 12.18 -1.51 -16.95
CA TYR A 8 11.34 -1.20 -18.11
C TYR A 8 9.99 -0.54 -17.72
N ILE A 9 9.69 -0.45 -16.42
CA ILE A 9 8.45 0.06 -15.87
C ILE A 9 8.74 1.14 -14.83
N LEU A 10 7.90 2.17 -14.80
CA LEU A 10 7.98 3.27 -13.84
C LEU A 10 7.10 3.02 -12.63
N GLY A 11 7.53 3.50 -11.46
CA GLY A 11 6.72 3.50 -10.23
C GLY A 11 7.46 3.01 -8.98
N GLY A 12 8.66 2.44 -9.12
CA GLY A 12 9.45 1.96 -7.98
C GLY A 12 8.70 0.93 -7.13
N ALA A 13 8.52 1.22 -5.83
CA ALA A 13 7.79 0.35 -4.91
C ALA A 13 6.26 0.35 -5.12
N ALA A 14 5.72 1.35 -5.84
CA ALA A 14 4.28 1.49 -6.10
C ALA A 14 3.81 0.79 -7.40
N VAL A 15 4.66 -0.04 -8.00
CA VAL A 15 4.31 -0.78 -9.22
C VAL A 15 3.38 -1.95 -8.87
N THR A 16 2.33 -2.09 -9.66
CA THR A 16 1.45 -3.26 -9.67
C THR A 16 1.78 -4.14 -10.86
N GLU A 17 2.08 -5.41 -10.63
CA GLU A 17 2.53 -6.35 -11.65
C GLU A 17 1.71 -7.63 -11.63
N GLU A 18 1.62 -8.30 -12.78
CA GLU A 18 1.02 -9.62 -12.90
C GLU A 18 2.10 -10.68 -12.71
N VAL A 19 2.36 -11.03 -11.45
CA VAL A 19 3.35 -12.06 -11.10
C VAL A 19 2.77 -13.47 -11.30
N PHE A 20 1.44 -13.60 -11.29
CA PHE A 20 0.70 -14.83 -11.57
C PHE A 20 -0.44 -14.55 -12.56
N PRO A 21 -0.68 -15.41 -13.58
CA PRO A 21 -1.66 -15.15 -14.62
C PRO A 21 -3.06 -14.84 -14.09
N GLY A 22 -3.64 -13.73 -14.58
CA GLY A 22 -4.96 -13.24 -14.19
C GLY A 22 -5.01 -12.44 -12.89
N PHE A 23 -3.88 -12.28 -12.18
CA PHE A 23 -3.85 -11.60 -10.88
C PHE A 23 -2.78 -10.51 -10.84
N LYS A 24 -3.20 -9.32 -10.39
CA LYS A 24 -2.31 -8.18 -10.17
C LYS A 24 -1.93 -8.08 -8.71
N PHE A 25 -0.64 -7.90 -8.44
CA PHE A 25 -0.08 -7.80 -7.10
C PHE A 25 0.63 -6.46 -6.94
N SER A 26 0.46 -5.82 -5.78
CA SER A 26 1.42 -4.82 -5.32
C SER A 26 2.63 -5.58 -4.77
N VAL A 27 3.79 -5.38 -5.38
CA VAL A 27 4.99 -6.18 -5.05
C VAL A 27 5.70 -5.65 -3.81
N CYS A 28 5.48 -4.38 -3.43
CA CYS A 28 6.28 -3.75 -2.35
C CYS A 28 5.55 -2.69 -1.52
N SER A 29 4.53 -1.98 -2.05
CA SER A 29 3.83 -0.90 -1.34
C SER A 29 2.32 -1.16 -1.29
N TYR A 30 1.90 -2.02 -0.36
CA TYR A 30 0.50 -2.46 -0.23
C TYR A 30 -0.32 -1.63 0.76
N VAL A 31 0.32 -0.71 1.50
CA VAL A 31 -0.35 0.28 2.36
C VAL A 31 0.01 1.71 1.92
N VAL A 32 -0.89 2.66 2.17
CA VAL A 32 -0.77 4.06 1.73
C VAL A 32 -0.65 5.06 2.88
N SER A 33 -0.40 4.58 4.10
CA SER A 33 -0.38 5.41 5.33
C SER A 33 0.65 6.55 5.31
N LEU A 34 1.72 6.42 4.52
CA LEU A 34 2.76 7.45 4.36
C LEU A 34 2.50 8.41 3.19
N MET A 35 1.45 8.20 2.40
CA MET A 35 1.16 9.03 1.23
C MET A 35 0.59 10.39 1.66
N LYS A 36 1.26 11.46 1.28
CA LYS A 36 0.85 12.82 1.64
C LYS A 36 -0.44 13.22 0.93
N ALA A 37 -1.38 13.81 1.68
CA ALA A 37 -2.68 14.24 1.17
C ALA A 37 -2.58 15.28 0.04
N ASN A 38 -1.56 16.16 0.05
CA ASN A 38 -1.39 17.14 -1.01
C ASN A 38 -1.02 16.48 -2.35
N VAL A 39 -0.21 15.42 -2.34
CA VAL A 39 0.13 14.64 -3.55
C VAL A 39 -1.12 13.99 -4.14
N ILE A 40 -1.97 13.39 -3.30
CA ILE A 40 -3.26 12.80 -3.74
C ILE A 40 -4.13 13.85 -4.46
N ARG A 41 -4.23 15.04 -3.87
CA ARG A 41 -5.02 16.16 -4.41
C ARG A 41 -4.43 16.70 -5.70
N GLU A 42 -3.14 17.00 -5.73
CA GLU A 42 -2.46 17.61 -6.88
C GLU A 42 -2.50 16.68 -8.11
N LEU A 43 -2.31 15.38 -7.90
CA LEU A 43 -2.42 14.37 -8.96
C LEU A 43 -3.87 13.98 -9.27
N ARG A 44 -4.85 14.43 -8.48
CA ARG A 44 -6.28 14.15 -8.62
C ARG A 44 -6.60 12.65 -8.65
N LEU A 45 -5.88 11.86 -7.85
CA LEU A 45 -5.94 10.40 -7.87
C LEU A 45 -7.35 9.81 -7.68
N PRO A 46 -8.26 10.40 -6.86
CA PRO A 46 -9.63 9.88 -6.76
C PRO A 46 -10.39 9.86 -8.09
N LYS A 47 -10.08 10.77 -9.03
CA LYS A 47 -10.67 10.77 -10.37
C LYS A 47 -10.24 9.57 -11.22
N PHE A 48 -9.13 8.95 -10.86
CA PHE A 48 -8.57 7.77 -11.52
C PHE A 48 -8.85 6.49 -10.72
N GLY A 49 -9.75 6.54 -9.74
CA GLY A 49 -10.20 5.36 -8.98
C GLY A 49 -9.37 5.06 -7.72
N LEU A 50 -8.58 6.01 -7.21
CA LEU A 50 -8.02 5.84 -5.87
C LEU A 50 -9.13 5.88 -4.81
N GLU A 51 -9.30 4.76 -4.11
CA GLU A 51 -10.14 4.61 -2.93
C GLU A 51 -9.28 4.23 -1.73
N LEU A 52 -9.53 4.86 -0.58
CA LEU A 52 -8.83 4.55 0.66
C LEU A 52 -9.68 3.59 1.47
N LEU A 53 -9.21 2.36 1.59
CA LEU A 53 -9.83 1.35 2.44
C LEU A 53 -9.22 1.43 3.85
N PRO A 54 -10.03 1.43 4.91
CA PRO A 54 -9.52 1.34 6.26
C PRO A 54 -8.80 0.01 6.46
N LEU A 55 -7.72 0.04 7.24
CA LEU A 55 -7.02 -1.17 7.67
C LEU A 55 -7.70 -1.69 8.94
N GLU A 56 -8.50 -2.73 8.80
CA GLU A 56 -9.33 -3.29 9.89
C GLU A 56 -8.49 -3.88 11.04
N SER A 57 -7.44 -4.63 10.70
CA SER A 57 -6.54 -5.18 11.70
C SER A 57 -5.17 -5.53 11.12
N THR A 58 -4.18 -5.61 11.99
CA THR A 58 -2.84 -6.11 11.67
C THR A 58 -2.40 -7.14 12.69
N LEU A 59 -1.91 -8.28 12.21
CA LEU A 59 -1.22 -9.29 13.00
C LEU A 59 0.29 -9.10 12.85
N THR A 60 0.99 -8.98 13.97
CA THR A 60 2.45 -8.98 14.02
C THR A 60 2.91 -10.21 14.79
N PRO A 61 3.33 -11.29 14.11
CA PRO A 61 3.87 -12.47 14.77
C PRO A 61 5.17 -12.13 15.52
N LEU A 62 5.30 -12.63 16.74
CA LEU A 62 6.52 -12.64 17.54
C LEU A 62 6.94 -14.11 17.74
N ASP A 63 8.09 -14.35 18.38
CA ASP A 63 8.66 -15.72 18.45
C ASP A 63 7.71 -16.75 19.08
N ASN A 64 7.10 -16.42 20.22
CA ASN A 64 6.12 -17.28 20.91
C ASN A 64 4.88 -16.49 21.35
N ASP A 65 4.61 -15.37 20.68
CA ASP A 65 3.56 -14.43 21.03
C ASP A 65 3.10 -13.68 19.77
N TYR A 66 2.13 -12.80 19.89
CA TYR A 66 1.69 -11.95 18.78
C TYR A 66 1.18 -10.61 19.29
N LEU A 67 1.09 -9.65 18.38
CA LEU A 67 0.33 -8.42 18.58
C LEU A 67 -0.76 -8.34 17.51
N ILE A 68 -2.02 -8.33 17.93
CA ILE A 68 -3.17 -8.03 17.08
C ILE A 68 -3.63 -6.62 17.41
N ARG A 69 -3.53 -5.73 16.42
CA ARG A 69 -4.14 -4.41 16.48
C ARG A 69 -5.39 -4.43 15.63
N THR A 70 -6.53 -4.16 16.23
CA THR A 70 -7.83 -4.03 15.54
C THR A 70 -8.16 -2.55 15.34
N ALA A 71 -9.28 -2.28 14.65
CA ALA A 71 -9.80 -0.93 14.47
C ALA A 71 -10.31 -0.34 15.79
N ASP A 72 -10.76 -1.17 16.74
CA ASP A 72 -11.13 -0.79 18.10
C ASP A 72 -9.94 -0.95 19.05
N SER A 73 -9.49 0.14 19.68
CA SER A 73 -8.37 0.09 20.61
C SER A 73 -8.63 -0.83 21.81
N ASP A 74 -9.88 -1.03 22.19
CA ASP A 74 -10.27 -1.87 23.33
C ASP A 74 -10.23 -3.37 22.97
N GLU A 75 -10.13 -3.71 21.68
CA GLU A 75 -10.00 -5.08 21.16
C GLU A 75 -8.57 -5.38 20.65
N THR A 76 -7.55 -4.64 21.10
CA THR A 76 -6.14 -4.92 20.79
C THR A 76 -5.59 -5.96 21.77
N TYR A 77 -4.99 -7.04 21.26
CA TYR A 77 -4.47 -8.19 22.03
C TYR A 77 -2.97 -8.38 21.82
#